data_AF-A0A2X0VCS1-F1
#
_entry.id   AF-A0A2X0VCS1-F1
#
_cell.length_a   1.000
_cell.length_b   1.000
_cell.length_c   1.000
_cell.angle_alpha   90.00
_cell.angle_beta   90.00
_cell.angle_gamma   90.00
#
_symmetry.space_group_name_H-M   'P 1'
#
loop_
_entity.id
_entity.type
_entity.pdbx_description
1 polymer ?
#
loop_
_entity_poly.entity_id
_entity_poly.type
_entity_poly.pdbx_seq_one_letter_code
_entity_poly.pdbx_strand_id
1 'polypeptide(L)'
;MTADLVITEDMIFNMARKYEEFADSSKEIPPKLPISIDAGIATDIIIDILGTLDFAATTFAEKCQGSADNLRILVAQHKEEEEQVTNYFLNLEQELS
;
A
#
# COMPACT_ATOMS: atom_id res chain seq x y z
N MET A 1 5.28 -25.49 4.71
CA MET A 1 5.85 -24.29 4.08
C MET A 1 7.33 -24.48 3.76
N THR A 2 7.73 -24.16 2.54
CA THR A 2 9.14 -24.11 2.11
C THR A 2 9.73 -22.74 2.45
N ALA A 3 11.06 -22.65 2.59
CA ALA A 3 11.74 -21.40 2.95
C ALA A 3 11.52 -20.28 1.92
N ASP A 4 11.44 -20.62 0.64
CA ASP A 4 11.22 -19.65 -0.45
C ASP A 4 9.86 -18.95 -0.33
N LEU A 5 8.85 -19.65 0.20
CA LEU A 5 7.51 -19.11 0.35
C LEU A 5 7.43 -18.12 1.52
N VAL A 6 8.05 -18.47 2.65
CA VAL A 6 8.20 -17.57 3.81
C VAL A 6 8.90 -16.27 3.40
N ILE A 7 9.99 -16.39 2.64
CA ILE A 7 10.76 -15.24 2.13
C ILE A 7 9.86 -14.36 1.25
N THR A 8 9.02 -14.97 0.42
CA THR A 8 8.12 -14.24 -0.48
C THR A 8 7.04 -13.49 0.30
N GLU A 9 6.43 -14.11 1.32
CA GLU A 9 5.46 -13.44 2.20
C GLU A 9 6.09 -12.25 2.94
N ASP A 10 7.26 -12.44 3.55
CA ASP A 10 7.98 -11.39 4.26
C ASP A 10 8.35 -10.23 3.33
N MET A 11 8.75 -10.53 2.08
CA MET A 11 8.98 -9.50 1.07
C MET A 11 7.70 -8.71 0.77
N ILE A 12 6.56 -9.38 0.58
CA ILE A 12 5.27 -8.73 0.31
C ILE A 12 4.83 -7.87 1.50
N PHE A 13 4.97 -8.37 2.73
CA PHE A 13 4.70 -7.61 3.95
C PHE A 13 5.56 -6.35 4.04
N ASN A 14 6.86 -6.47 3.77
CA ASN A 14 7.77 -5.33 3.76
C ASN A 14 7.43 -4.30 2.67
N MET A 15 6.97 -4.76 1.50
CA MET A 15 6.48 -3.86 0.46
C MET A 15 5.19 -3.14 0.87
N ALA A 16 4.24 -3.84 1.48
CA ALA A 16 3.01 -3.23 1.99
C ALA A 16 3.33 -2.11 2.99
N ARG A 17 4.20 -2.38 3.96
CA ARG A 17 4.66 -1.38 4.94
C ARG A 17 5.30 -0.15 4.27
N LYS A 18 6.16 -0.35 3.26
CA LYS A 18 6.76 0.79 2.54
C LYS A 18 5.71 1.66 1.86
N TYR A 19 4.67 1.06 1.29
CA TYR A 19 3.58 1.83 0.69
C TYR A 19 2.80 2.63 1.74
N GLU A 20 2.61 2.10 2.94
CA GLU A 20 2.01 2.87 4.04
C GLU A 20 2.88 4.05 4.46
N GLU A 21 4.18 3.82 4.62
CA GLU A 21 5.15 4.88 4.94
C GLU A 21 5.12 6.00 3.88
N PHE A 22 5.01 5.64 2.60
CA PHE A 22 4.83 6.62 1.51
C PHE A 22 3.48 7.33 1.57
N ALA A 23 2.39 6.62 1.86
CA ALA A 23 1.07 7.21 2.00
C ALA A 23 1.04 8.25 3.12
N ASP A 24 1.59 7.90 4.28
CA ASP A 24 1.62 8.77 5.45
C ASP A 24 2.54 9.97 5.22
N SER A 25 3.73 9.77 4.65
CA SER A 25 4.63 10.86 4.27
C SER A 25 3.96 11.84 3.29
N SER A 26 3.17 11.34 2.35
CA SER A 26 2.48 12.17 1.36
C SER A 26 1.31 12.96 1.95
N LYS A 27 0.57 12.38 2.91
CA LYS A 27 -0.50 13.08 3.65
C LYS A 27 0.01 14.28 4.44
N GLU A 28 1.30 14.29 4.81
CA GLU A 28 1.89 15.44 5.49
C GLU A 28 2.18 16.63 4.57
N ILE A 29 2.11 16.47 3.24
CA ILE A 29 2.44 17.54 2.28
C ILE A 29 1.33 18.60 2.21
N PRO A 30 0.04 18.25 1.94
CA PRO A 30 -1.06 19.22 1.90
C PRO A 30 -1.13 20.23 3.06
N PRO A 31 -1.08 19.81 4.35
CA PRO A 31 -1.19 20.76 5.46
C PRO A 31 0.03 21.68 5.62
N LYS A 32 1.16 21.34 4.97
CA LYS A 32 2.39 22.18 4.97
C LYS A 32 2.39 23.17 3.80
N LEU A 33 1.48 23.06 2.84
CA LEU A 33 1.37 24.01 1.74
C LEU A 33 0.83 25.36 2.25
N PRO A 34 1.40 26.48 1.80
CA PRO A 34 0.93 27.81 2.19
C PRO A 34 -0.48 28.08 1.65
N ILE A 35 -1.37 28.50 2.54
CA ILE A 35 -2.79 28.80 2.23
C ILE A 35 -2.94 30.18 1.55
N SER A 36 -1.94 31.05 1.69
CA SER A 36 -1.88 32.36 1.04
C SER A 36 -0.45 32.73 0.68
N ILE A 37 -0.25 33.24 -0.54
CA ILE A 37 1.02 33.80 -1.01
C ILE A 37 0.72 35.16 -1.64
N ASP A 38 1.56 36.15 -1.34
CA ASP A 38 1.64 37.39 -2.11
C ASP A 38 2.92 37.35 -2.96
N ALA A 39 2.75 37.10 -4.25
CA ALA A 39 3.83 37.09 -5.24
C ALA A 39 3.60 38.14 -6.33
N GLY A 40 2.79 39.16 -6.05
CA GLY A 40 2.37 40.15 -7.04
C GLY A 40 1.70 39.48 -8.24
N ILE A 41 2.21 39.76 -9.45
CA ILE A 41 1.64 39.26 -10.72
C ILE A 41 1.70 37.73 -10.86
N ALA A 42 2.55 37.04 -10.08
CA ALA A 42 2.72 35.59 -10.17
C ALA A 42 1.78 34.80 -9.24
N THR A 43 1.00 35.49 -8.40
CA THR A 43 0.16 34.89 -7.36
C THR A 43 -0.77 33.81 -7.91
N ASP A 44 -1.49 34.08 -8.99
CA ASP A 44 -2.44 33.13 -9.57
C ASP A 44 -1.76 31.84 -10.05
N ILE A 45 -0.59 31.97 -10.72
CA ILE A 45 0.18 30.82 -11.20
C ILE A 45 0.69 29.98 -10.02
N ILE A 46 1.17 30.64 -8.96
CA ILE A 46 1.69 29.94 -7.79
C ILE A 46 0.57 29.21 -7.04
N ILE A 47 -0.60 29.83 -6.88
CA ILE A 47 -1.77 29.19 -6.26
C ILE A 47 -2.20 27.95 -7.07
N ASP A 48 -2.20 28.02 -8.40
CA ASP A 48 -2.54 26.88 -9.26
C ASP A 48 -1.53 25.72 -9.11
N ILE A 49 -0.22 26.04 -9.03
CA ILE A 49 0.83 25.05 -8.75
C ILE A 49 0.62 24.40 -7.38
N LEU A 50 0.30 25.20 -6.35
CA LEU A 50 0.04 24.67 -5.00
C LEU A 50 -1.19 23.76 -4.97
N GLY A 51 -2.27 24.13 -5.66
CA GLY A 51 -3.46 23.28 -5.81
C GLY A 51 -3.15 21.96 -6.52
N THR A 52 -2.31 22.00 -7.56
CA THR A 52 -1.84 20.79 -8.25
C THR A 52 -1.01 19.89 -7.33
N LEU A 53 -0.13 20.48 -6.52
CA LEU A 53 0.68 19.74 -5.55
C LEU A 53 -0.18 19.08 -4.46
N ASP A 54 -1.18 19.80 -3.94
CA ASP A 54 -2.15 19.27 -2.98
C ASP A 54 -2.89 18.05 -3.53
N PHE A 55 -3.46 18.19 -4.74
CA PHE A 55 -4.17 17.12 -5.42
C PHE A 55 -3.27 15.91 -5.70
N ALA A 56 -2.05 16.14 -6.19
CA ALA A 56 -1.10 15.08 -6.49
C ALA A 56 -0.66 14.32 -5.23
N ALA A 57 -0.37 15.03 -4.14
CA ALA A 57 0.04 14.42 -2.87
C ALA A 57 -1.09 13.59 -2.26
N THR A 58 -2.32 14.09 -2.30
CA THR A 58 -3.51 13.37 -1.82
C THR A 58 -3.76 12.11 -2.65
N THR A 59 -3.76 12.24 -3.98
CA THR A 59 -3.97 11.10 -4.89
C THR A 59 -2.88 10.04 -4.73
N PHE A 60 -1.62 10.46 -4.61
CA PHE A 60 -0.51 9.54 -4.39
C PHE A 60 -0.67 8.78 -3.08
N ALA A 61 -1.05 9.47 -1.99
CA ALA A 61 -1.30 8.84 -0.71
C ALA A 61 -2.39 7.75 -0.78
N GLU A 62 -3.51 8.05 -1.45
CA GLU A 62 -4.60 7.09 -1.65
C GLU A 62 -4.15 5.86 -2.45
N LYS A 63 -3.36 6.06 -3.52
CA LYS A 63 -2.84 4.95 -4.34
C LYS A 63 -1.84 4.08 -3.59
N CYS A 64 -0.99 4.69 -2.77
CA CYS A 64 -0.07 3.96 -1.90
C CYS A 64 -0.84 3.13 -0.87
N GLN A 65 -1.84 3.71 -0.21
CA GLN A 65 -2.68 2.98 0.74
C GLN A 65 -3.39 1.80 0.08
N GLY A 66 -4.05 2.02 -1.08
CA GLY A 66 -4.70 0.96 -1.82
C GLY A 66 -3.74 -0.14 -2.27
N SER A 67 -2.48 0.20 -2.57
CA SER A 67 -1.44 -0.79 -2.89
C SER A 67 -1.05 -1.62 -1.67
N ALA A 68 -0.90 -0.99 -0.50
CA ALA A 68 -0.62 -1.70 0.76
C ALA A 68 -1.75 -2.67 1.13
N ASP A 69 -3.00 -2.22 1.01
CA ASP A 69 -4.18 -3.03 1.31
C ASP A 69 -4.27 -4.26 0.39
N ASN A 70 -4.06 -4.06 -0.92
CA ASN A 70 -4.05 -5.16 -1.89
C ASN A 70 -2.96 -6.20 -1.60
N LEU A 71 -1.76 -5.76 -1.21
CA LEU A 71 -0.66 -6.67 -0.86
C LEU A 71 -1.00 -7.49 0.40
N ARG A 72 -1.67 -6.90 1.39
CA ARG A 72 -2.13 -7.63 2.57
C ARG A 72 -3.21 -8.65 2.25
N ILE A 73 -4.16 -8.28 1.40
CA ILE A 73 -5.21 -9.19 0.94
C ILE A 73 -4.56 -10.39 0.21
N LEU A 74 -3.59 -10.13 -0.67
CA LEU A 74 -2.87 -11.19 -1.38
C LEU A 74 -2.21 -12.18 -0.43
N VAL A 75 -1.51 -11.70 0.62
CA VAL A 75 -0.88 -12.59 1.61
C VAL A 75 -1.93 -13.36 2.41
N ALA A 76 -3.03 -12.73 2.79
CA ALA A 76 -4.10 -13.40 3.53
C ALA A 76 -4.74 -14.53 2.69
N GLN A 77 -5.05 -14.25 1.42
CA GLN A 77 -5.57 -15.23 0.48
C GLN A 77 -4.60 -16.39 0.28
N HIS A 78 -3.31 -16.09 0.11
CA HIS A 78 -2.30 -17.12 -0.06
C HIS A 78 -2.22 -18.07 1.14
N LYS A 79 -2.27 -17.53 2.37
CA LYS A 79 -2.29 -18.35 3.60
C LYS A 79 -3.53 -19.23 3.70
N GLU A 80 -4.68 -18.68 3.33
CA GLU A 80 -5.93 -19.44 3.31
C GLU A 80 -5.87 -20.59 2.30
N GLU A 81 -5.36 -20.34 1.10
CA GLU A 81 -5.15 -21.36 0.07
C GLU A 81 -4.18 -22.46 0.54
N GLU A 82 -3.06 -22.08 1.15
CA GLU A 82 -2.10 -23.06 1.71
C GLU A 82 -2.72 -23.95 2.79
N GLU A 83 -3.52 -23.38 3.68
CA GLU A 83 -4.22 -24.13 4.74
C GLU A 83 -5.24 -25.10 4.14
N GLN A 84 -6.02 -24.65 3.17
CA GLN A 84 -6.99 -25.50 2.47
C GLN A 84 -6.32 -26.69 1.77
N VAL A 85 -5.22 -26.44 1.05
CA VAL A 85 -4.45 -27.49 0.36
C VAL A 85 -3.83 -28.47 1.36
N THR A 86 -3.28 -27.97 2.46
CA THR A 86 -2.70 -28.81 3.52
C THR A 86 -3.77 -29.74 4.13
N ASN A 87 -4.93 -29.18 4.46
CA ASN A 87 -6.06 -29.94 5.00
C ASN A 87 -6.58 -30.99 4.00
N TYR A 88 -6.63 -30.65 2.71
CA TYR A 88 -7.02 -31.60 1.66
C TYR A 88 -6.09 -32.82 1.60
N PHE A 89 -4.77 -32.61 1.63
CA PHE A 89 -3.81 -33.71 1.62
C PHE A 89 -3.86 -34.57 2.88
N LEU A 90 -4.03 -33.96 4.06
CA LEU A 90 -4.17 -34.69 5.32
C LEU A 90 -5.43 -35.59 5.32
N ASN A 91 -6.54 -35.10 4.79
CA ASN A 91 -7.77 -35.88 4.67
C ASN A 91 -7.61 -37.05 3.70
N LEU A 92 -6.97 -36.82 2.54
CA LEU A 92 -6.66 -37.89 1.58
C LEU A 92 -5.77 -38.99 2.18
N GLU A 93 -4.76 -38.63 2.97
CA GLU A 93 -3.88 -39.59 3.64
C GLU A 93 -4.65 -40.47 4.65
N GLN A 94 -5.63 -39.89 5.35
CA GLN A 94 -6.53 -40.62 6.24
C GLN A 94 -7.50 -41.54 5.49
N GLU A 95 -8.02 -41.12 4.34
CA GLU A 95 -8.93 -41.95 3.52
C GLU A 95 -8.22 -43.13 2.85
N LEU A 96 -6.91 -43.03 2.63
CA LEU A 96 -6.08 -44.06 1.97
C LEU A 96 -5.40 -45.03 2.97
N SER A 97 -5.49 -44.79 4.27
CA SER A 97 -5.00 -45.69 5.35
C SER A 97 -6.08 -46.65 5.82
#